data_AF-A0A412Z796-F1
#
_entry.id   AF-A0A412Z796-F1
#
_cell.length_a   1.000
_cell.length_b   1.000
_cell.length_c   1.000
_cell.angle_alpha   90.00
_cell.angle_beta   90.00
_cell.angle_gamma   90.00
#
_symmetry.space_group_name_H-M   'P 1'
#
loop_
_entity.id
_entity.type
_entity.pdbx_description
1 polymer ?
#
loop_
_entity_poly.entity_id
_entity_poly.type
_entity_poly.pdbx_seq_one_letter_code
_entity_poly.pdbx_strand_id
1 'polypeptide(L)'
;MIPDRERANKELKWAADLNPGPWKEHSLYVAAACESIASRCSHMDRDRAYVLGLLHDTGRYAGRTSERHLLDGYRRCMEHGWEEAARICMSHAFMIQDIGTSIGEFDVTPQDYEFMKEFISGAVYDDYDRLVQLCDSLALPTGFCPLETRFVDVTIRYGVHPSTIPRWKRVLEIKDYFEEQMGCTIYEALPCGGRLQHL
;
A
#
# COMPACT_ATOMS: atom_id res chain seq x y z
N MET A 1 12.23 -6.08 -10.85
CA MET A 1 11.73 -5.46 -12.11
C MET A 1 10.31 -4.95 -11.89
N ILE A 2 9.92 -3.86 -12.55
CA ILE A 2 8.57 -3.26 -12.53
C ILE A 2 8.13 -2.92 -13.96
N PRO A 3 6.82 -2.75 -14.23
CA PRO A 3 6.37 -2.23 -15.52
C PRO A 3 6.68 -0.73 -15.67
N ASP A 4 6.66 -0.25 -16.91
CA ASP A 4 6.58 1.19 -17.16
C ASP A 4 5.21 1.77 -16.72
N ARG A 5 5.14 3.09 -16.65
CA ARG A 5 3.96 3.83 -16.18
C ARG A 5 2.72 3.56 -17.04
N GLU A 6 2.88 3.39 -18.35
CA GLU A 6 1.76 3.13 -19.26
C GLU A 6 1.15 1.75 -19.01
N ARG A 7 2.00 0.72 -18.88
CA ARG A 7 1.59 -0.65 -18.56
C ARG A 7 0.96 -0.73 -17.18
N ALA A 8 1.51 -0.06 -16.18
CA ALA A 8 0.93 -0.03 -14.84
C ALA A 8 -0.49 0.57 -14.84
N ASN A 9 -0.71 1.66 -15.57
CA ASN A 9 -2.04 2.26 -15.73
C ASN A 9 -3.02 1.36 -16.48
N LYS A 10 -2.55 0.66 -17.53
CA LYS A 10 -3.35 -0.34 -18.24
C LYS A 10 -3.74 -1.50 -17.34
N GLU A 11 -2.82 -1.97 -16.50
CA GLU A 11 -3.07 -3.05 -15.54
C GLU A 11 -4.11 -2.65 -14.49
N LEU A 12 -3.95 -1.46 -13.87
CA LEU A 12 -4.94 -0.95 -12.93
C LEU A 12 -6.33 -0.82 -13.59
N LYS A 13 -6.38 -0.32 -14.82
CA LYS A 13 -7.63 -0.22 -15.57
C LYS A 13 -8.25 -1.60 -15.81
N TRP A 14 -7.48 -2.57 -16.26
CA TRP A 14 -7.94 -3.94 -16.48
C TRP A 14 -8.49 -4.56 -15.18
N ALA A 15 -7.75 -4.43 -14.08
CA ALA A 15 -8.15 -4.96 -12.79
C ALA A 15 -9.47 -4.31 -12.28
N ALA A 16 -9.61 -2.99 -12.47
CA ALA A 16 -10.82 -2.25 -12.11
C ALA A 16 -12.02 -2.54 -13.02
N ASP A 17 -11.79 -2.87 -14.30
CA ASP A 17 -12.85 -3.28 -15.20
C ASP A 17 -13.42 -4.68 -14.80
N LEU A 18 -12.58 -5.56 -14.21
CA LEU A 18 -13.01 -6.87 -13.68
C LEU A 18 -13.73 -6.78 -12.33
N ASN A 19 -13.28 -5.90 -11.45
CA ASN A 19 -13.91 -5.67 -10.14
C ASN A 19 -14.05 -4.17 -9.85
N PRO A 20 -15.11 -3.52 -10.37
CA PRO A 20 -15.34 -2.09 -10.13
C PRO A 20 -15.53 -1.79 -8.64
N GLY A 21 -14.85 -0.76 -8.15
CA GLY A 21 -14.99 -0.33 -6.76
C GLY A 21 -14.05 0.81 -6.38
N PRO A 22 -14.23 1.38 -5.18
CA PRO A 22 -13.50 2.56 -4.71
C PRO A 22 -11.99 2.33 -4.52
N TRP A 23 -11.54 1.07 -4.56
CA TRP A 23 -10.13 0.71 -4.41
C TRP A 23 -9.26 1.19 -5.59
N LYS A 24 -9.86 1.40 -6.76
CA LYS A 24 -9.17 1.97 -7.92
C LYS A 24 -8.76 3.41 -7.64
N GLU A 25 -9.71 4.24 -7.20
CA GLU A 25 -9.44 5.64 -6.83
C GLU A 25 -8.46 5.72 -5.65
N HIS A 26 -8.60 4.83 -4.67
CA HIS A 26 -7.61 4.67 -3.59
C HIS A 26 -6.20 4.45 -4.14
N SER A 27 -6.03 3.47 -5.04
CA SER A 27 -4.72 3.17 -5.66
C SER A 27 -4.14 4.36 -6.44
N LEU A 28 -4.98 5.17 -7.08
CA LEU A 28 -4.55 6.40 -7.76
C LEU A 28 -4.05 7.46 -6.77
N TYR A 29 -4.71 7.63 -5.63
CA TYR A 29 -4.24 8.54 -4.58
C TYR A 29 -2.95 8.03 -3.92
N VAL A 30 -2.84 6.72 -3.64
CA VAL A 30 -1.59 6.12 -3.14
C VAL A 30 -0.44 6.39 -4.11
N ALA A 31 -0.63 6.12 -5.40
CA ALA A 31 0.39 6.37 -6.42
C ALA A 31 0.82 7.84 -6.48
N ALA A 32 -0.14 8.77 -6.37
CA ALA A 32 0.13 10.22 -6.38
C ALA A 32 0.90 10.66 -5.12
N ALA A 33 0.58 10.11 -3.95
CA ALA A 33 1.34 10.37 -2.73
C ALA A 33 2.78 9.82 -2.84
N CYS A 34 2.94 8.57 -3.30
CA CYS A 34 4.24 7.96 -3.51
C CYS A 34 5.11 8.79 -4.47
N GLU A 35 4.55 9.21 -5.60
CA GLU A 35 5.27 10.06 -6.57
C GLU A 35 5.73 11.38 -5.95
N SER A 36 4.83 12.04 -5.22
CA SER A 36 5.09 13.36 -4.67
C SER A 36 6.14 13.33 -3.56
N ILE A 37 6.07 12.34 -2.66
CA ILE A 37 7.04 12.14 -1.58
C ILE A 37 8.40 11.73 -2.16
N ALA A 38 8.43 10.72 -3.04
CA ALA A 38 9.67 10.28 -3.67
C ALA A 38 10.36 11.39 -4.46
N SER A 39 9.61 12.31 -5.09
CA SER A 39 10.19 13.45 -5.81
C SER A 39 10.97 14.44 -4.91
N ARG A 40 10.79 14.35 -3.59
CA ARG A 40 11.49 15.16 -2.58
C ARG A 40 12.61 14.38 -1.87
N CYS A 41 12.77 13.09 -2.17
CA CYS A 41 13.81 12.23 -1.61
C CYS A 41 14.89 11.96 -2.68
N SER A 42 16.11 12.47 -2.48
CA SER A 42 17.19 12.42 -3.48
C SER A 42 17.64 11.01 -3.89
N HIS A 43 17.35 9.99 -3.08
CA HIS A 43 17.73 8.60 -3.30
C HIS A 43 16.61 7.77 -3.96
N MET A 44 15.44 8.36 -4.23
CA MET A 44 14.29 7.66 -4.79
C MET A 44 13.95 8.10 -6.21
N ASP A 45 13.37 7.19 -6.99
CA ASP A 45 12.82 7.46 -8.30
C ASP A 45 11.30 7.64 -8.21
N ARG A 46 10.81 8.79 -8.68
CA ARG A 46 9.39 9.16 -8.57
C ARG A 46 8.46 8.31 -9.43
N ASP A 47 8.90 7.87 -10.61
CA ASP A 47 8.06 7.08 -11.53
C ASP A 47 7.95 5.64 -11.03
N ARG A 48 9.06 5.10 -10.49
CA ARG A 48 9.08 3.82 -9.78
C ARG A 48 8.16 3.85 -8.56
N ALA A 49 8.26 4.89 -7.73
CA ALA A 49 7.36 5.06 -6.58
C ALA A 49 5.89 5.13 -6.99
N TYR A 50 5.58 5.88 -8.06
CA TYR A 50 4.24 5.94 -8.63
C TYR A 50 3.73 4.55 -9.05
N VAL A 51 4.52 3.80 -9.84
CA VAL A 51 4.12 2.48 -10.35
C VAL A 51 3.87 1.49 -9.20
N LEU A 52 4.75 1.46 -8.22
CA LEU A 52 4.63 0.55 -7.09
C LEU A 52 3.41 0.89 -6.21
N GLY A 53 3.18 2.18 -5.95
CA GLY A 53 1.97 2.65 -5.27
C GLY A 53 0.70 2.39 -6.06
N LEU A 54 0.73 2.45 -7.39
CA LEU A 54 -0.42 2.19 -8.25
C LEU A 54 -0.85 0.71 -8.23
N LEU A 55 0.13 -0.19 -8.14
CA LEU A 55 -0.11 -1.62 -8.30
C LEU A 55 -0.38 -2.36 -6.97
N HIS A 56 -0.12 -1.73 -5.82
CA HIS A 56 -0.15 -2.39 -4.50
C HIS A 56 -1.44 -3.19 -4.23
N ASP A 57 -2.58 -2.68 -4.68
CA ASP A 57 -3.91 -3.22 -4.41
C ASP A 57 -4.53 -3.95 -5.63
N THR A 58 -3.77 -4.14 -6.71
CA THR A 58 -4.33 -4.66 -7.98
C THR A 58 -4.89 -6.06 -7.90
N GLY A 59 -4.47 -6.88 -6.92
CA GLY A 59 -5.04 -8.19 -6.64
C GLY A 59 -6.54 -8.17 -6.34
N ARG A 60 -7.11 -7.00 -6.02
CA ARG A 60 -8.56 -6.80 -5.94
C ARG A 60 -9.30 -7.11 -7.25
N TYR A 61 -8.62 -7.29 -8.39
CA TYR A 61 -9.26 -7.80 -9.61
C TYR A 61 -10.04 -9.10 -9.38
N ALA A 62 -9.65 -9.92 -8.39
CA ALA A 62 -10.25 -11.21 -8.09
C ALA A 62 -11.61 -11.15 -7.36
N GLY A 63 -12.12 -9.94 -7.07
CA GLY A 63 -13.42 -9.71 -6.45
C GLY A 63 -13.33 -9.13 -5.03
N ARG A 64 -14.40 -9.31 -4.25
CA ARG A 64 -14.46 -8.82 -2.86
C ARG A 64 -13.81 -9.84 -1.92
N THR A 65 -12.54 -9.64 -1.65
CA THR A 65 -11.71 -10.47 -0.78
C THR A 65 -11.11 -9.67 0.37
N SER A 66 -10.75 -10.37 1.44
CA SER A 66 -9.91 -9.84 2.52
C SER A 66 -8.44 -10.05 2.13
N GLU A 67 -7.60 -10.71 2.93
CA GLU A 67 -6.15 -10.80 2.70
C GLU A 67 -5.75 -11.58 1.44
N ARG A 68 -6.68 -12.31 0.80
CA ARG A 68 -6.42 -12.97 -0.49
C ARG A 68 -5.98 -11.99 -1.59
N HIS A 69 -6.42 -10.72 -1.55
CA HIS A 69 -6.01 -9.72 -2.56
C HIS A 69 -4.49 -9.51 -2.60
N LEU A 70 -3.79 -9.69 -1.48
CA LEU A 70 -2.33 -9.58 -1.42
C LEU A 70 -1.68 -10.65 -2.30
N LEU A 71 -2.16 -11.90 -2.15
CA LEU A 71 -1.66 -13.06 -2.88
C LEU A 71 -2.06 -13.05 -4.36
N ASP A 72 -3.29 -12.63 -4.65
CA ASP A 72 -3.77 -12.48 -6.04
C ASP A 72 -2.94 -11.41 -6.78
N GLY A 73 -2.63 -10.29 -6.13
CA GLY A 73 -1.77 -9.24 -6.68
C GLY A 73 -0.32 -9.70 -6.87
N TYR A 74 0.22 -10.43 -5.90
CA TYR A 74 1.54 -11.06 -6.00
C TYR A 74 1.64 -11.98 -7.21
N ARG A 75 0.72 -12.95 -7.33
CA ARG A 75 0.68 -13.93 -8.43
C ARG A 75 0.59 -13.22 -9.78
N ARG A 76 -0.30 -12.24 -9.88
CA ARG A 76 -0.49 -11.45 -11.10
C ARG A 76 0.78 -10.70 -11.51
N CYS A 77 1.46 -10.07 -10.57
CA CYS A 77 2.73 -9.38 -10.87
C CYS A 77 3.83 -10.37 -11.25
N MET A 78 3.88 -11.54 -10.60
CA MET A 78 4.84 -12.60 -10.93
C MET A 78 4.62 -13.20 -12.32
N GLU A 79 3.37 -13.36 -12.77
CA GLU A 79 3.05 -13.79 -14.15
C GLU A 79 3.68 -12.88 -15.21
N HIS A 80 3.82 -11.58 -14.90
CA HIS A 80 4.46 -10.59 -15.77
C HIS A 80 5.95 -10.37 -15.49
N GLY A 81 6.53 -11.04 -14.49
CA GLY A 81 7.91 -10.86 -14.04
C GLY A 81 8.15 -9.54 -13.29
N TRP A 82 7.11 -8.90 -12.74
CA TRP A 82 7.20 -7.65 -11.99
C TRP A 82 7.48 -7.89 -10.50
N GLU A 83 8.62 -8.51 -10.21
CA GLU A 83 9.00 -9.01 -8.88
C GLU A 83 8.86 -7.97 -7.75
N GLU A 84 9.17 -6.71 -8.00
CA GLU A 84 9.09 -5.67 -6.97
C GLU A 84 7.65 -5.25 -6.69
N ALA A 85 6.83 -5.14 -7.74
CA ALA A 85 5.40 -4.90 -7.58
C ALA A 85 4.72 -6.08 -6.90
N ALA A 86 5.15 -7.31 -7.21
CA ALA A 86 4.68 -8.51 -6.53
C ALA A 86 5.00 -8.48 -5.03
N ARG A 87 6.24 -8.12 -4.67
CA ARG A 87 6.64 -7.95 -3.27
C ARG A 87 5.77 -6.93 -2.54
N ILE A 88 5.51 -5.79 -3.17
CA ILE A 88 4.68 -4.72 -2.59
C ILE A 88 3.21 -5.13 -2.44
N CYS A 89 2.66 -5.90 -3.39
CA CYS A 89 1.32 -6.48 -3.24
C CYS A 89 1.24 -7.33 -1.96
N MET A 90 2.28 -8.10 -1.63
CA MET A 90 2.35 -8.86 -0.37
C MET A 90 2.60 -7.98 0.86
N SER A 91 3.50 -7.00 0.77
CA SER A 91 4.06 -6.33 1.96
C SER A 91 3.31 -5.08 2.42
N HIS A 92 2.49 -4.45 1.57
CA HIS A 92 1.93 -3.13 1.89
C HIS A 92 1.00 -3.13 3.11
N ALA A 93 0.36 -4.26 3.42
CA ALA A 93 -0.51 -4.41 4.60
C ALA A 93 0.25 -4.76 5.90
N PHE A 94 1.56 -4.99 5.81
CA PHE A 94 2.41 -5.52 6.89
C PHE A 94 3.58 -4.58 7.22
N MET A 95 3.31 -3.48 7.92
CA MET A 95 4.36 -2.57 8.39
C MET A 95 5.35 -3.25 9.36
N ILE A 96 4.88 -4.35 9.98
CA ILE A 96 5.64 -5.26 10.83
C ILE A 96 5.67 -6.61 10.11
N GLN A 97 6.85 -7.20 9.92
CA GLN A 97 7.06 -8.48 9.23
C GLN A 97 6.61 -9.70 10.04
N ASP A 98 5.34 -9.71 10.41
CA ASP A 98 4.67 -10.81 11.09
C ASP A 98 3.22 -10.91 10.56
N ILE A 99 2.89 -12.07 10.01
CA ILE A 99 1.55 -12.34 9.45
C ILE A 99 0.45 -12.18 10.52
N GLY A 100 0.78 -12.44 11.79
CA GLY A 100 -0.13 -12.26 12.93
C GLY A 100 -0.48 -10.80 13.21
N THR A 101 0.12 -9.85 12.50
CA THR A 101 -0.24 -8.43 12.61
C THR A 101 -1.34 -8.00 11.66
N SER A 102 -1.76 -8.86 10.71
CA SER A 102 -2.94 -8.60 9.88
C SER A 102 -4.17 -8.36 10.77
N ILE A 103 -5.01 -7.42 10.32
CA ILE A 103 -6.30 -7.09 10.95
C ILE A 103 -7.47 -7.58 10.09
N GLY A 104 -7.19 -8.15 8.92
CA GLY A 104 -8.17 -8.74 8.02
C GLY A 104 -8.34 -10.23 8.27
N GLU A 105 -9.33 -10.81 7.61
CA GLU A 105 -9.51 -12.25 7.56
C GLU A 105 -8.59 -12.86 6.49
N PHE A 106 -7.97 -13.99 6.80
CA PHE A 106 -7.23 -14.79 5.83
C PHE A 106 -8.18 -15.70 5.06
N ASP A 107 -8.83 -15.15 4.03
CA ASP A 107 -9.74 -15.84 3.11
C ASP A 107 -9.00 -16.64 2.02
N VAL A 108 -8.01 -17.41 2.46
CA VAL A 108 -7.08 -18.20 1.63
C VAL A 108 -7.02 -19.67 2.06
N THR A 109 -6.41 -20.52 1.24
CA THR A 109 -6.17 -21.93 1.62
C THR A 109 -5.09 -22.03 2.70
N PRO A 110 -5.03 -23.12 3.50
CA PRO A 110 -3.95 -23.32 4.46
C PRO A 110 -2.55 -23.30 3.83
N GLN A 111 -2.42 -23.81 2.62
CA GLN A 111 -1.16 -23.80 1.86
C GLN A 111 -0.76 -22.38 1.48
N ASP A 112 -1.72 -21.58 1.01
CA ASP A 112 -1.50 -20.18 0.69
C ASP A 112 -1.15 -19.36 1.93
N TYR A 113 -1.79 -19.64 3.07
CA TYR A 113 -1.48 -18.99 4.34
C TYR A 113 -0.03 -19.23 4.77
N GLU A 114 0.45 -20.49 4.75
CA GLU A 114 1.84 -20.77 5.11
C GLU A 114 2.83 -20.13 4.11
N PHE A 115 2.51 -20.10 2.81
CA PHE A 115 3.30 -19.36 1.83
C PHE A 115 3.38 -17.87 2.18
N MET A 116 2.25 -17.23 2.48
CA MET A 116 2.21 -15.81 2.87
C MET A 116 3.03 -15.56 4.13
N LYS A 117 2.96 -16.46 5.12
CA LYS A 117 3.68 -16.35 6.39
C LYS A 117 5.19 -16.44 6.21
N GLU A 118 5.66 -17.41 5.42
CA GLU A 118 7.08 -17.54 5.09
C GLU A 118 7.57 -16.31 4.31
N PHE A 119 6.78 -15.84 3.34
CA PHE A 119 7.11 -14.65 2.56
C PHE A 119 7.26 -13.41 3.45
N ILE A 120 6.27 -13.14 4.31
CA ILE A 120 6.24 -11.94 5.16
C ILE A 120 7.36 -11.97 6.19
N SER A 121 7.60 -13.10 6.85
CA SER A 121 8.65 -13.21 7.87
C SER A 121 10.07 -13.10 7.29
N GLY A 122 10.26 -13.48 6.03
CA GLY A 122 11.53 -13.33 5.31
C GLY A 122 11.71 -11.99 4.59
N ALA A 123 10.70 -11.12 4.57
CA ALA A 123 10.71 -9.91 3.76
C ALA A 123 11.68 -8.84 4.31
N VAL A 124 12.55 -8.34 3.43
CA VAL A 124 13.42 -7.19 3.69
C VAL A 124 12.85 -5.97 2.96
N TYR A 125 12.32 -5.02 3.73
CA TYR A 125 11.73 -3.80 3.19
C TYR A 125 12.80 -2.78 2.82
N ASP A 126 12.69 -2.26 1.61
CA ASP A 126 13.38 -1.05 1.20
C ASP A 126 12.46 0.17 1.35
N ASP A 127 12.93 1.33 0.91
CA ASP A 127 12.19 2.58 1.08
C ASP A 127 10.94 2.64 0.20
N TYR A 128 10.84 1.85 -0.88
CA TYR A 128 9.60 1.76 -1.65
C TYR A 128 8.53 0.95 -0.91
N ASP A 129 8.87 -0.14 -0.23
CA ASP A 129 7.91 -0.87 0.62
C ASP A 129 7.37 0.07 1.72
N ARG A 130 8.27 0.77 2.43
CA ARG A 130 7.91 1.72 3.48
C ARG A 130 7.04 2.85 2.94
N LEU A 131 7.41 3.40 1.78
CA LEU A 131 6.68 4.50 1.18
C LEU A 131 5.25 4.09 0.83
N VAL A 132 5.06 2.91 0.22
CA VAL A 132 3.72 2.41 -0.13
C VAL A 132 2.90 2.14 1.14
N GLN A 133 3.49 1.53 2.17
CA GLN A 133 2.83 1.32 3.48
C GLN A 133 2.33 2.64 4.10
N LEU A 134 3.13 3.69 4.04
CA LEU A 134 2.75 5.02 4.51
C LEU A 134 1.65 5.63 3.63
N CYS A 135 1.81 5.59 2.31
CA CYS A 135 0.87 6.21 1.37
C CYS A 135 -0.50 5.52 1.35
N ASP A 136 -0.55 4.20 1.54
CA ASP A 136 -1.80 3.45 1.76
C ASP A 136 -2.56 3.93 3.01
N SER A 137 -1.82 4.41 4.02
CA SER A 137 -2.40 5.00 5.21
C SER A 137 -2.81 6.47 5.06
N LEU A 138 -2.28 7.17 4.05
CA LEU A 138 -2.59 8.58 3.78
C LEU A 138 -3.72 8.76 2.78
N ALA A 139 -4.08 7.71 2.04
CA ALA A 139 -5.06 7.76 0.97
C ALA A 139 -6.40 7.12 1.37
N LEU A 140 -7.48 7.82 0.99
CA LEU A 140 -8.84 7.31 0.90
C LEU A 140 -9.24 7.27 -0.58
N PRO A 141 -10.30 6.54 -0.94
CA PRO A 141 -10.87 6.59 -2.29
C PRO A 141 -11.29 7.99 -2.77
N THR A 142 -11.47 8.93 -1.84
CA THR A 142 -11.97 10.28 -2.08
C THR A 142 -10.90 11.37 -1.95
N GLY A 143 -9.67 11.03 -1.56
CA GLY A 143 -8.60 11.99 -1.35
C GLY A 143 -7.66 11.60 -0.22
N PHE A 144 -6.81 12.55 0.19
CA PHE A 144 -5.88 12.34 1.29
C PHE A 144 -6.52 12.61 2.65
N CYS A 145 -6.01 11.94 3.69
CA CYS A 145 -6.42 12.15 5.07
C CYS A 145 -5.21 12.18 6.03
N PRO A 146 -5.36 12.79 7.22
CA PRO A 146 -4.41 12.62 8.31
C PRO A 146 -4.31 11.15 8.72
N LEU A 147 -3.14 10.71 9.16
CA LEU A 147 -2.93 9.33 9.63
C LEU A 147 -3.89 8.95 10.75
N GLU A 148 -4.19 9.89 11.67
CA GLU A 148 -5.12 9.71 12.77
C GLU A 148 -6.53 9.38 12.27
N THR A 149 -6.95 10.03 11.18
CA THR A 149 -8.22 9.75 10.51
C THR A 149 -8.24 8.32 9.98
N ARG A 150 -7.19 7.87 9.30
CA ARG A 150 -7.08 6.49 8.83
C ARG A 150 -7.04 5.48 9.99
N PHE A 151 -6.30 5.77 11.05
CA PHE A 151 -6.18 4.92 12.23
C PHE A 151 -7.54 4.66 12.89
N VAL A 152 -8.36 5.72 13.04
CA VAL A 152 -9.72 5.62 13.58
C VAL A 152 -10.65 4.88 12.62
N ASP A 153 -10.66 5.23 11.31
CA ASP A 153 -11.49 4.54 10.30
C ASP A 153 -11.26 3.03 10.30
N VAL A 154 -10.00 2.62 10.22
CA VAL A 154 -9.60 1.21 10.18
C VAL A 154 -10.01 0.50 11.48
N THR A 155 -9.81 1.12 12.64
CA THR A 155 -10.20 0.53 13.93
C THR A 155 -11.70 0.42 14.10
N ILE A 156 -12.49 1.36 13.57
CA ILE A 156 -13.97 1.25 13.58
C ILE A 156 -14.41 0.05 12.74
N ARG A 157 -13.77 -0.20 11.60
CA ARG A 157 -14.16 -1.28 10.68
C ARG A 157 -13.73 -2.67 11.15
N TYR A 158 -12.53 -2.79 11.73
CA TYR A 158 -11.93 -4.08 12.06
C TYR A 158 -11.80 -4.35 13.57
N GLY A 159 -12.13 -3.38 14.42
CA GLY A 159 -11.94 -3.46 15.87
C GLY A 159 -10.50 -3.25 16.31
N VAL A 160 -10.26 -3.42 17.61
CA VAL A 160 -8.92 -3.29 18.22
C VAL A 160 -8.25 -4.67 18.26
N HIS A 161 -7.09 -4.77 17.63
CA HIS A 161 -6.21 -5.93 17.65
C HIS A 161 -5.02 -5.66 18.60
N PRO A 162 -4.40 -6.69 19.22
CA PRO A 162 -3.15 -6.49 19.98
C PRO A 162 -2.05 -5.74 19.21
N SER A 163 -2.06 -5.87 17.88
CA SER A 163 -1.12 -5.19 16.98
C SER A 163 -1.55 -3.80 16.52
N THR A 164 -2.74 -3.29 16.89
CA THR A 164 -3.23 -1.97 16.45
C THR A 164 -2.24 -0.85 16.81
N ILE A 165 -1.84 -0.76 18.08
CA ILE A 165 -0.89 0.27 18.53
C ILE A 165 0.52 0.07 17.93
N PRO A 166 1.10 -1.16 17.94
CA PRO A 166 2.35 -1.41 17.23
C PRO A 166 2.34 -0.97 15.76
N ARG A 167 1.28 -1.26 15.01
CA ARG A 167 1.14 -0.86 13.60
C ARG A 167 1.13 0.66 13.44
N TRP A 168 0.37 1.38 14.27
CA TRP A 168 0.33 2.85 14.21
C TRP A 168 1.70 3.47 14.49
N LYS A 169 2.40 2.99 15.54
CA LYS A 169 3.77 3.45 15.84
C LYS A 169 4.69 3.24 14.64
N ARG A 170 4.58 2.09 13.99
CA ARG A 170 5.41 1.78 12.83
C ARG A 170 5.13 2.69 11.64
N VAL A 171 3.87 3.03 11.37
CA VAL A 171 3.51 4.01 10.33
C VAL A 171 4.05 5.41 10.68
N LEU A 172 3.96 5.82 11.94
CA LEU A 172 4.51 7.10 12.40
C LEU A 172 6.04 7.16 12.29
N GLU A 173 6.74 6.08 12.62
CA GLU A 173 8.20 5.97 12.40
C GLU A 173 8.56 6.11 10.91
N ILE A 174 7.79 5.48 10.02
CA ILE A 174 8.00 5.60 8.58
C ILE A 174 7.72 7.04 8.11
N LYS A 175 6.67 7.68 8.63
CA LYS A 175 6.36 9.08 8.36
C LYS A 175 7.55 9.97 8.76
N ASP A 176 8.03 9.84 9.99
CA ASP A 176 9.12 10.68 10.51
C ASP A 176 10.41 10.48 9.70
N TYR A 177 10.70 9.24 9.29
CA TYR A 177 11.80 8.94 8.37
C TYR A 177 11.67 9.74 7.06
N PHE A 178 10.52 9.70 6.38
CA PHE A 178 10.34 10.44 5.12
C PHE A 178 10.34 11.95 5.31
N GLU A 179 9.79 12.47 6.41
CA GLU A 179 9.85 13.90 6.71
C GLU A 179 11.28 14.39 6.91
N GLU A 180 12.14 13.61 7.57
CA GLU A 180 13.57 13.89 7.68
C GLU A 180 14.25 13.91 6.30
N GLN A 181 13.93 12.94 5.42
CA GLN A 181 14.51 12.89 4.07
C GLN A 181 14.07 14.07 3.20
N MET A 182 12.83 14.56 3.36
CA MET A 182 12.27 15.65 2.55
C MET A 182 12.57 17.05 3.09
N GLY A 183 12.81 17.19 4.39
CA GLY A 183 12.96 18.48 5.07
C GLY A 183 11.65 19.29 5.18
N CYS A 184 10.50 18.63 5.06
CA CYS A 184 9.17 19.21 5.25
C CYS A 184 8.20 18.16 5.79
N THR A 185 7.00 18.56 6.21
CA THR A 185 5.99 17.60 6.68
C THR A 185 5.44 16.75 5.53
N ILE A 186 4.92 15.56 5.86
CA ILE A 186 4.32 14.64 4.89
C ILE A 186 3.13 15.29 4.19
N TYR A 187 2.37 16.13 4.91
CA TYR A 187 1.17 16.78 4.42
C TYR A 187 1.49 17.93 3.44
N GLU A 188 2.60 18.64 3.63
CA GLU A 188 3.10 19.62 2.66
C GLU A 188 3.62 18.95 1.37
N ALA A 189 4.03 17.68 1.46
CA ALA A 189 4.46 16.91 0.31
C ALA A 189 3.30 16.35 -0.51
N LEU A 190 2.08 16.23 0.04
CA LEU A 190 0.95 15.68 -0.70
C LEU A 190 0.47 16.63 -1.83
N PRO A 191 0.05 16.10 -3.00
CA PRO A 191 -0.45 16.92 -4.10
C PRO A 191 -1.57 17.88 -3.69
N CYS A 192 -1.48 19.16 -4.09
CA CYS A 192 -2.37 20.28 -3.68
C CYS A 192 -3.86 20.16 -4.08
N GLY A 193 -4.33 18.99 -4.51
CA GLY A 193 -5.74 18.71 -4.84
C GLY A 193 -6.55 18.01 -3.75
N GLY A 194 -5.91 17.53 -2.67
CA GLY A 194 -6.61 16.91 -1.54
C GLY A 194 -6.76 17.89 -0.38
N ARG A 195 -7.93 18.50 -0.21
CA ARG A 195 -8.30 18.96 1.15
C ARG A 195 -8.19 17.74 2.05
N LEU A 196 -7.36 17.80 3.09
CA LEU A 196 -7.27 16.73 4.09
C LEU A 196 -8.68 16.44 4.59
N GLN A 197 -9.12 15.21 4.38
CA GLN A 197 -10.44 14.78 4.82
C GLN A 197 -10.35 14.36 6.27
N HIS A 198 -11.30 14.84 7.07
CA HIS A 198 -11.51 14.40 8.43
C HIS A 198 -12.76 13.53 8.46
N LEU A 199 -12.78 12.53 9.35
CA LEU A 199 -13.95 11.70 9.64
C LEU A 199 -15.11 12.53 10.21
#